data_AF-A0A7C5EPK8-F1
#
_entry.id   AF-A0A7C5EPK8-F1
#
_cell.length_a   1.000
_cell.length_b   1.000
_cell.length_c   1.000
_cell.angle_alpha   90.00
_cell.angle_beta   90.00
_cell.angle_gamma   90.00
#
_symmetry.space_group_name_H-M   'P 1'
#
loop_
_entity.id
_entity.type
_entity.pdbx_description
1 polymer ?
#
loop_
_entity_poly.entity_id
_entity_poly.type
_entity_poly.pdbx_seq_one_letter_code
_entity_poly.pdbx_strand_id
1 'polypeptide(L)'
;MMAVLKIPGRPVPKKNNLMARCVNGKPLIIQSKTYREYEKMALLSLADYQGPRFNCPVQVQASYWLADNRRPDLNNLMAATADILERVGIIKNDRDIVSWDGSRIMGVSHNP
;
A
#
# COMPACT_ATOMS: atom_id res chain seq x y z
N MET A 1 -9.19 -13.69 -14.21
CA MET A 1 -8.35 -14.25 -13.13
C MET A 1 -8.52 -13.38 -11.90
N MET A 2 -8.46 -13.96 -10.71
CA MET A 2 -8.61 -13.23 -9.44
C MET A 2 -7.52 -13.68 -8.48
N ALA A 3 -6.97 -12.74 -7.70
CA ALA A 3 -6.05 -13.01 -6.61
C ALA A 3 -6.57 -12.31 -5.35
N VAL A 4 -6.52 -13.00 -4.21
CA VAL A 4 -6.87 -12.43 -2.91
C VAL A 4 -5.60 -12.39 -2.08
N LEU A 5 -5.26 -11.19 -1.61
CA LEU A 5 -4.03 -10.93 -0.86
C LEU A 5 -4.38 -10.43 0.53
N LYS A 6 -3.58 -10.80 1.52
CA LYS A 6 -3.68 -10.28 2.88
C LYS A 6 -2.32 -9.73 3.30
N ILE A 7 -2.28 -8.43 3.55
CA ILE A 7 -1.12 -7.75 4.12
C ILE A 7 -1.41 -7.57 5.62
N PRO A 8 -0.65 -8.20 6.53
CA PRO A 8 -0.86 -8.04 7.96
C PRO A 8 -0.34 -6.69 8.46
N GLY A 9 -0.94 -6.19 9.53
CA GLY A 9 -0.49 -5.02 10.25
C GLY A 9 -1.26 -3.75 9.86
N ARG A 10 -0.95 -2.67 10.57
CA ARG A 10 -1.64 -1.39 10.39
C ARG A 10 -1.36 -0.83 9.00
N PRO A 11 -2.40 -0.49 8.20
CA PRO A 11 -2.20 0.21 6.94
C PRO A 11 -1.69 1.63 7.18
N VAL A 12 -0.61 2.00 6.48
CA VAL A 12 0.04 3.31 6.61
C VAL A 12 -0.10 4.11 5.30
N PRO A 13 -0.73 5.30 5.31
CA PRO A 13 -0.93 6.10 4.11
C PRO A 13 0.39 6.69 3.58
N LYS A 14 0.53 6.81 2.25
CA LYS A 14 1.75 7.32 1.59
C LYS A 14 2.01 8.81 1.83
N LYS A 15 1.03 9.71 1.58
CA LYS A 15 1.27 11.18 1.60
C LYS A 15 1.45 11.78 2.99
N ASN A 16 0.78 11.27 4.03
CA ASN A 16 0.86 11.83 5.40
C ASN A 16 2.18 11.48 6.11
N ASN A 17 3.13 10.93 5.35
CA ASN A 17 4.37 10.34 5.79
C ASN A 17 5.56 10.84 4.98
N LEU A 18 5.44 11.97 4.29
CA LEU A 18 6.57 12.61 3.63
C LEU A 18 7.37 13.45 4.64
N MET A 19 8.70 13.33 4.62
CA MET A 19 9.61 14.14 5.41
C MET A 19 10.60 14.84 4.47
N ALA A 20 10.84 16.14 4.70
CA ALA A 20 11.98 16.81 4.09
C ALA A 20 13.23 16.50 4.92
N ARG A 21 14.28 15.99 4.28
CA ARG A 21 15.59 15.77 4.89
C ARG A 21 16.67 16.39 4.01
N CYS A 22 17.67 17.02 4.61
CA CYS A 22 18.88 17.41 3.88
C CYS A 22 19.87 16.25 3.87
N VAL A 23 20.26 15.81 2.68
CA VAL A 23 21.34 14.83 2.48
C VAL A 23 22.38 15.49 1.58
N ASN A 24 23.62 15.59 2.05
CA ASN A 24 24.72 16.27 1.36
C ASN A 24 24.37 17.72 0.91
N GLY A 25 23.71 18.47 1.79
CA GLY A 25 23.33 19.86 1.53
C GLY A 25 22.15 20.06 0.57
N LYS A 26 21.54 18.99 0.05
CA LYS A 26 20.37 19.07 -0.85
C LYS A 26 19.10 18.63 -0.13
N PRO A 27 17.99 19.39 -0.24
CA PRO A 27 16.70 18.96 0.29
C PRO A 27 16.17 17.78 -0.52
N LEU A 28 15.86 16.69 0.17
CA LEU A 28 15.26 15.48 -0.38
C LEU A 28 13.95 15.20 0.35
N ILE A 29 12.88 15.04 -0.41
CA ILE A 29 11.60 14.56 0.14
C ILE A 29 11.68 13.04 0.18
N ILE A 30 11.57 12.49 1.39
CA ILE A 30 11.65 11.06 1.63
C ILE A 30 10.39 10.53 2.32
N GLN A 31 10.06 9.27 2.09
CA GLN A 31 9.08 8.57 2.91
C GLN A 31 9.56 8.45 4.36
N SER A 32 8.62 8.53 5.30
CA SER A 32 8.86 8.45 6.73
C SER A 32 9.37 7.07 7.10
N LYS A 33 10.00 6.99 8.29
CA LYS A 33 10.43 5.72 8.86
C LYS A 33 9.25 4.74 9.01
N THR A 34 8.10 5.24 9.47
CA THR A 34 6.88 4.44 9.67
C THR A 34 6.34 3.86 8.37
N TYR A 35 6.29 4.64 7.29
CA TYR A 35 5.86 4.13 5.98
C TYR A 35 6.82 3.07 5.44
N ARG A 36 8.14 3.30 5.53
CA ARG A 36 9.15 2.36 5.05
C ARG A 36 9.12 1.02 5.81
N GLU A 37 8.88 1.07 7.12
CA GLU A 37 8.74 -0.14 7.95
C GLU A 37 7.48 -0.93 7.56
N TYR A 38 6.35 -0.24 7.38
CA TYR A 38 5.12 -0.84 6.87
C TYR A 38 5.31 -1.47 5.49
N GLU A 39 5.90 -0.72 4.56
CA GLU A 39 6.17 -1.21 3.21
C GLU A 39 7.08 -2.44 3.24
N LYS A 40 8.18 -2.41 3.99
CA LYS A 40 9.08 -3.57 4.15
C LYS A 40 8.33 -4.79 4.68
N MET A 41 7.48 -4.62 5.69
CA MET A 41 6.64 -5.71 6.23
C MET A 41 5.68 -6.25 5.17
N ALA A 42 5.03 -5.38 4.40
CA ALA A 42 4.12 -5.77 3.34
C ALA A 42 4.85 -6.55 2.22
N LEU A 43 6.02 -6.07 1.79
CA LEU A 43 6.85 -6.77 0.80
C LEU A 43 7.25 -8.16 1.29
N LEU A 44 7.66 -8.29 2.56
CA LEU A 44 8.00 -9.59 3.15
C LEU A 44 6.79 -10.52 3.21
N SER A 45 5.61 -10.00 3.59
CA SER A 45 4.38 -10.81 3.65
C SER A 45 3.93 -11.36 2.29
N LEU A 46 4.35 -10.71 1.21
CA LEU A 46 4.02 -11.08 -0.16
C LEU A 46 5.22 -11.66 -0.92
N ALA A 47 6.38 -11.86 -0.27
CA ALA A 47 7.60 -12.32 -0.92
C ALA A 47 7.42 -13.71 -1.57
N ASP A 48 6.69 -14.59 -0.89
CA ASP A 48 6.42 -15.96 -1.34
C ASP A 48 5.15 -16.07 -2.20
N TYR A 49 4.61 -14.95 -2.69
CA TYR A 49 3.40 -14.97 -3.52
C TYR A 49 3.64 -15.71 -4.85
N GLN A 50 3.00 -16.89 -4.98
CA GLN A 50 3.02 -17.76 -6.17
C GLN A 50 1.78 -17.59 -7.08
N GLY A 51 0.91 -16.63 -6.78
CA GLY A 51 -0.32 -16.42 -7.55
C GLY A 51 -0.09 -15.72 -8.90
N PRO A 52 -1.18 -15.43 -9.64
CA PRO A 52 -1.09 -14.80 -10.94
C PRO A 52 -0.45 -13.42 -10.89
N ARG A 53 0.29 -13.10 -11.95
CA ARG A 53 0.90 -11.81 -12.22
C ARG A 53 0.07 -11.11 -13.30
N PHE A 54 -0.27 -9.86 -13.08
CA PHE A 54 -1.19 -9.11 -13.95
C PHE A 54 -0.40 -8.09 -14.78
N ASN A 55 -0.30 -8.36 -16.08
CA ASN A 55 0.34 -7.49 -17.08
C ASN A 55 -0.70 -6.81 -18.00
N CYS A 56 -1.93 -6.66 -17.52
CA CYS A 56 -3.07 -6.08 -18.22
C CYS A 56 -3.83 -5.14 -17.27
N PRO A 57 -4.77 -4.32 -17.78
CA PRO A 57 -5.63 -3.52 -16.92
C PRO A 57 -6.35 -4.36 -15.86
N VAL A 58 -6.31 -3.92 -14.61
CA VAL A 58 -6.90 -4.60 -13.46
C VAL A 58 -7.84 -3.70 -12.67
N GLN A 59 -8.81 -4.33 -12.02
CA GLN A 59 -9.55 -3.75 -10.91
C GLN A 59 -8.94 -4.23 -9.60
N VAL A 60 -8.72 -3.32 -8.66
CA VAL A 60 -8.25 -3.62 -7.31
C VAL A 60 -9.32 -3.23 -6.30
N GLN A 61 -9.69 -4.17 -5.44
CA GLN A 61 -10.57 -3.90 -4.31
C GLN A 61 -9.79 -4.07 -3.00
N ALA A 62 -9.64 -2.98 -2.25
CA ALA A 62 -8.91 -2.98 -0.99
C ALA A 62 -9.84 -2.70 0.21
N SER A 63 -9.81 -3.60 1.19
CA SER A 63 -10.50 -3.43 2.47
C SER A 63 -9.47 -3.13 3.55
N TYR A 64 -9.56 -1.95 4.17
CA TYR A 64 -8.59 -1.50 5.17
C TYR A 64 -9.15 -1.57 6.58
N TRP A 65 -8.47 -2.29 7.47
CA TRP A 65 -8.75 -2.28 8.91
C TRP A 65 -7.73 -1.41 9.62
N LEU A 66 -8.21 -0.46 10.42
CA LEU A 66 -7.36 0.50 11.12
C LEU A 66 -7.05 -0.01 12.53
N ALA A 67 -5.87 0.34 13.04
CA ALA A 67 -5.49 0.04 14.43
C ALA A 67 -6.19 0.96 15.45
N ASP A 68 -6.62 2.14 15.03
CA ASP A 68 -7.23 3.17 15.87
C ASP A 68 -8.24 4.00 15.08
N ASN A 69 -8.94 4.92 15.77
CA ASN A 69 -9.94 5.80 15.16
C ASN A 69 -9.36 6.93 14.30
N ARG A 70 -8.02 7.00 14.09
CA ARG A 70 -7.46 8.00 13.18
C ARG A 70 -7.95 7.67 11.77
N ARG A 71 -8.47 8.65 11.05
CA ARG A 71 -9.05 8.46 9.72
C ARG A 71 -8.06 8.91 8.64
N PRO A 72 -7.18 8.03 8.14
CA PRO A 72 -6.35 8.36 6.98
C PRO A 72 -7.21 8.49 5.73
N ASP A 73 -6.73 9.24 4.75
CA ASP A 73 -7.40 9.34 3.46
C ASP A 73 -7.34 8.00 2.73
N LEU A 74 -8.50 7.51 2.26
CA LEU A 74 -8.61 6.28 1.48
C LEU A 74 -7.68 6.30 0.25
N ASN A 75 -7.61 7.44 -0.45
CA ASN A 75 -6.73 7.60 -1.61
C ASN A 75 -5.25 7.40 -1.27
N ASN A 76 -4.83 7.84 -0.08
CA ASN A 76 -3.44 7.68 0.36
C ASN A 76 -3.11 6.24 0.76
N LEU A 77 -4.12 5.47 1.21
CA LEU A 77 -4.00 4.03 1.42
C LEU A 77 -3.95 3.27 0.10
N MET A 78 -4.83 3.61 -0.85
CA MET A 78 -4.83 3.01 -2.20
C MET A 78 -3.50 3.24 -2.93
N ALA A 79 -2.95 4.46 -2.84
CA ALA A 79 -1.62 4.75 -3.40
C ALA A 79 -0.51 3.91 -2.75
N ALA A 80 -0.58 3.66 -1.43
CA ALA A 80 0.39 2.79 -0.76
C ALA A 80 0.25 1.33 -1.22
N THR A 81 -0.98 0.84 -1.36
CA THR A 81 -1.26 -0.51 -1.87
C THR A 81 -0.75 -0.68 -3.29
N ALA A 82 -0.96 0.31 -4.17
CA ALA A 82 -0.47 0.29 -5.54
C ALA A 82 1.06 0.15 -5.60
N ASP A 83 1.80 0.96 -4.83
CA ASP A 83 3.26 0.86 -4.71
C ASP A 83 3.71 -0.54 -4.29
N ILE A 84 3.04 -1.12 -3.28
CA ILE A 84 3.38 -2.46 -2.77
C ILE A 84 3.17 -3.52 -3.86
N LEU A 85 2.03 -3.50 -4.54
CA LEU A 85 1.71 -4.47 -5.61
C LEU A 85 2.71 -4.37 -6.77
N GLU A 86 3.11 -3.16 -7.16
CA GLU A 86 4.12 -2.95 -8.20
C GLU A 86 5.51 -3.43 -7.76
N ARG A 87 5.92 -3.11 -6.53
CA ARG A 87 7.24 -3.51 -5.98
C ARG A 87 7.39 -5.01 -5.79
N VAL A 88 6.32 -5.73 -5.44
CA VAL A 88 6.31 -7.21 -5.40
C VAL A 88 6.21 -7.79 -6.83
N GLY A 89 5.85 -6.99 -7.82
CA GLY A 89 5.65 -7.40 -9.21
C GLY A 89 4.35 -8.17 -9.43
N ILE A 90 3.34 -7.98 -8.58
CA ILE A 90 2.01 -8.58 -8.80
C ILE A 90 1.31 -7.88 -9.97
N ILE A 91 1.48 -6.57 -10.05
CA ILE A 91 1.14 -5.74 -11.21
C ILE A 91 2.43 -5.20 -11.82
N LYS A 92 2.42 -4.93 -13.12
CA LYS A 92 3.58 -4.35 -13.81
C LYS A 92 3.76 -2.86 -13.50
N ASN A 93 2.67 -2.12 -13.40
CA ASN A 93 2.67 -0.69 -13.15
C ASN A 93 1.36 -0.26 -12.51
N ASP A 94 1.39 0.66 -11.55
CA ASP A 94 0.20 1.18 -10.88
C ASP A 94 -0.83 1.80 -11.84
N ARG A 95 -0.40 2.35 -12.99
CA ARG A 95 -1.28 2.88 -14.05
C ARG A 95 -2.24 1.85 -14.62
N ASP A 96 -1.92 0.56 -14.50
CA ASP A 96 -2.74 -0.52 -15.02
C ASP A 96 -3.95 -0.78 -14.09
N ILE A 97 -3.99 -0.17 -12.90
CA ILE A 97 -5.17 -0.18 -12.02
C ILE A 97 -6.20 0.81 -12.54
N VAL A 98 -7.18 0.31 -13.30
CA VAL A 98 -8.21 1.14 -13.96
C VAL A 98 -9.46 1.33 -13.11
N SER A 99 -9.64 0.55 -12.04
CA SER A 99 -10.75 0.68 -11.12
C SER A 99 -10.36 0.30 -9.69
N TRP A 100 -10.84 1.11 -8.74
CA TRP A 100 -10.75 0.85 -7.30
C TRP A 100 -12.10 0.51 -6.67
N ASP A 101 -13.10 0.22 -7.51
CA ASP A 101 -14.48 0.06 -7.06
C ASP A 101 -14.61 -1.01 -5.96
N GLY A 102 -15.38 -0.67 -4.93
CA GLY A 102 -15.56 -1.46 -3.71
C GLY A 102 -14.46 -1.28 -2.65
N SER A 103 -13.41 -0.49 -2.88
CA SER A 103 -12.37 -0.20 -1.88
C SER A 103 -12.90 0.69 -0.75
N ARG A 104 -12.62 0.34 0.50
CA ARG A 104 -13.14 1.08 1.67
C ARG A 104 -12.36 0.84 2.96
N ILE A 105 -12.49 1.78 3.88
CA ILE A 105 -12.08 1.60 5.28
C ILE A 105 -13.20 0.84 5.99
N MET A 106 -12.88 -0.35 6.51
CA MET A 106 -13.83 -1.24 7.16
C MET A 106 -14.14 -0.83 8.61
N GLY A 107 -13.23 -0.09 9.25
CA GLY A 107 -13.34 0.31 10.65
C GLY A 107 -12.08 -0.01 11.44
N VAL A 108 -12.20 -0.07 12.77
CA VAL A 108 -11.10 -0.41 13.68
C VAL A 108 -11.10 -1.91 13.97
N SER A 109 -9.94 -2.55 13.90
CA SER A 109 -9.71 -3.94 14.31
C SER A 109 -8.57 -4.02 15.31
N HIS A 110 -8.69 -4.87 16.33
CA HIS A 110 -7.60 -5.15 17.27
C HIS A 110 -6.45 -5.94 16.63
N ASN A 111 -6.67 -6.58 15.48
CA ASN A 111 -5.65 -7.25 14.69
C ASN A 111 -5.82 -6.88 13.21
N PRO A 112 -5.36 -5.67 12.81
CA PRO A 112 -5.48 -5.18 11.45
C PRO A 112 -4.54 -5.91 10.49
#